data_AF-X0STN4-F1
#
_entry.id   AF-X0STN4-F1
#
_cell.length_a   1.000
_cell.length_b   1.000
_cell.length_c   1.000
_cell.angle_alpha   90.00
_cell.angle_beta   90.00
_cell.angle_gamma   90.00
#
_symmetry.space_group_name_H-M   'P 1'
#
loop_
_entity.id
_entity.type
_entity.pdbx_description
1 polymer ?
#
loop_
_entity_poly.entity_id
_entity_poly.type
_entity_poly.pdbx_seq_one_letter_code
_entity_poly.pdbx_strand_id
1 'polypeptide(L)'
;QIYDINQIRMAFVGTPCQCRAVRKMQLLNISPTHVIKYVFGLFCMENFDYEKLFQLVEKETNEVPTNIAKMNIKKNFFITNKENKVYEVELKKFDDAVRNHCHECDEFTSRFADISFGGSGAVQQNSMVVIRTEKGQDLIRDVFIAGYINKFTPKKSTINEWKAGKIDLFRRMTNNKIKKSK
;
A
#
# COMPACT_ATOMS: atom_id res chain seq x y z
N GLN A 1 -30.03 -9.48 13.07
CA GLN A 1 -29.98 -10.18 11.77
C GLN A 1 -28.75 -11.08 11.81
N ILE A 2 -28.91 -12.41 11.78
CA ILE A 2 -27.76 -13.33 11.75
C ILE A 2 -27.43 -13.52 10.27
N TYR A 3 -26.30 -12.98 9.81
CA TYR A 3 -25.85 -13.17 8.45
C TYR A 3 -25.22 -14.57 8.33
N ASP A 4 -25.76 -15.42 7.45
CA ASP A 4 -25.06 -16.63 7.03
C ASP A 4 -23.78 -16.21 6.30
N ILE A 5 -22.64 -16.51 6.91
CA ILE A 5 -21.32 -16.14 6.39
C ILE A 5 -21.11 -16.66 4.97
N ASN A 6 -21.73 -17.79 4.61
CA ASN A 6 -21.57 -18.40 3.30
C ASN A 6 -22.24 -17.60 2.17
N GLN A 7 -23.15 -16.69 2.50
CA GLN A 7 -23.80 -15.80 1.54
C GLN A 7 -23.00 -14.51 1.31
N ILE A 8 -21.95 -14.26 2.12
CA ILE A 8 -21.15 -13.05 2.03
C ILE A 8 -20.18 -13.12 0.84
N ARG A 9 -20.02 -11.99 0.14
CA ARG A 9 -18.98 -11.79 -0.87
C ARG A 9 -18.13 -10.61 -0.44
N MET A 10 -16.93 -10.90 0.05
CA MET A 10 -16.03 -9.90 0.63
C MET A 10 -14.90 -9.53 -0.33
N ALA A 11 -14.54 -8.25 -0.35
CA ALA A 11 -13.24 -7.80 -0.83
C ALA A 11 -12.35 -7.52 0.38
N PHE A 12 -11.12 -7.99 0.35
CA PHE A 12 -10.11 -7.76 1.38
C PHE A 12 -9.12 -6.72 0.90
N VAL A 13 -8.84 -5.68 1.70
CA VAL A 13 -7.77 -4.71 1.45
C VAL A 13 -6.72 -4.87 2.54
N GLY A 14 -5.46 -5.04 2.16
CA GLY A 14 -4.38 -5.17 3.13
C GLY A 14 -3.00 -4.88 2.58
N THR A 15 -2.04 -4.84 3.48
CA THR A 15 -0.60 -4.75 3.19
C THR A 15 -0.04 -6.12 2.76
N PRO A 16 1.21 -6.20 2.27
CA PRO A 16 1.72 -7.44 1.68
C PRO A 16 1.69 -8.66 2.60
N CYS A 17 2.02 -8.49 3.89
CA CYS A 17 1.98 -9.57 4.87
C CYS A 17 0.54 -10.06 5.12
N GLN A 18 -0.44 -9.15 5.16
CA GLN A 18 -1.85 -9.48 5.31
C GLN A 18 -2.40 -10.20 4.08
N CYS A 19 -2.09 -9.74 2.87
CA CYS A 19 -2.46 -10.43 1.64
C CYS A 19 -1.84 -11.84 1.57
N ARG A 20 -0.57 -11.99 2.00
CA ARG A 20 0.11 -13.30 2.11
C ARG A 20 -0.63 -14.21 3.08
N ALA A 21 -1.02 -13.71 4.26
CA ALA A 21 -1.78 -14.46 5.25
C ALA A 21 -3.12 -14.94 4.68
N VAL A 22 -3.89 -14.05 4.05
CA VAL A 22 -5.19 -14.41 3.42
C VAL A 22 -5.00 -15.49 2.35
N ARG A 23 -4.00 -15.39 1.48
CA ARG A 23 -3.73 -16.44 0.47
C ARG A 23 -3.31 -17.76 1.08
N LYS A 24 -2.49 -17.74 2.13
CA LYS A 24 -2.11 -18.95 2.86
C LYS A 24 -3.33 -19.60 3.50
N MET A 25 -4.22 -18.82 4.10
CA MET A 25 -5.48 -19.31 4.66
C MET A 25 -6.39 -19.92 3.58
N GLN A 26 -6.50 -19.30 2.41
CA GLN A 26 -7.26 -19.85 1.27
C GLN A 26 -6.67 -21.19 0.80
N LEU A 27 -5.34 -21.27 0.66
CA LEU A 27 -4.65 -22.51 0.28
C LEU A 27 -4.90 -23.64 1.28
N LEU A 28 -4.99 -23.30 2.57
CA LEU A 28 -5.23 -24.25 3.66
C LEU A 28 -6.73 -24.47 3.95
N ASN A 29 -7.63 -23.91 3.14
CA ASN A 29 -9.09 -23.98 3.33
C ASN A 29 -9.57 -23.50 4.72
N ILE A 30 -8.91 -22.48 5.28
CA ILE A 30 -9.27 -21.91 6.57
C ILE A 30 -10.45 -20.94 6.39
N SER A 31 -11.58 -21.27 7.02
CA SER A 31 -12.75 -20.39 7.07
C SER A 31 -12.47 -19.11 7.86
N PRO A 32 -13.05 -17.96 7.48
CA PRO A 32 -14.05 -17.79 6.41
C PRO A 32 -13.45 -17.32 5.07
N THR A 33 -12.23 -17.70 4.70
CA THR A 33 -11.56 -17.10 3.51
C THR A 33 -12.20 -17.48 2.16
N HIS A 34 -13.09 -18.46 2.13
CA HIS A 34 -13.90 -18.83 0.96
C HIS A 34 -14.87 -17.72 0.51
N VAL A 35 -15.22 -16.80 1.42
CA VAL A 35 -16.10 -15.66 1.14
C VAL A 35 -15.34 -14.49 0.51
N ILE A 36 -14.00 -14.46 0.59
CA ILE A 36 -13.16 -13.41 0.04
C ILE A 36 -13.00 -13.60 -1.47
N LYS A 37 -13.69 -12.78 -2.25
CA LYS A 37 -13.70 -12.84 -3.73
C LYS A 37 -12.60 -12.02 -4.37
N TYR A 38 -12.15 -10.94 -3.73
CA TYR A 38 -11.04 -10.10 -4.20
C TYR A 38 -10.07 -9.79 -3.07
N VAL A 39 -8.77 -9.82 -3.38
CA VAL A 39 -7.69 -9.38 -2.49
C VAL A 39 -7.00 -8.19 -3.13
N PHE A 40 -7.15 -7.02 -2.53
CA PHE A 40 -6.49 -5.78 -2.94
C PHE A 40 -5.29 -5.51 -2.01
N GLY A 41 -4.12 -5.35 -2.62
CA GLY A 41 -2.86 -5.19 -1.90
C GLY A 41 -2.34 -3.77 -1.95
N LEU A 42 -1.97 -3.20 -0.81
CA LEU A 42 -1.29 -1.92 -0.74
C LEU A 42 0.22 -2.12 -0.85
N PHE A 43 0.93 -1.19 -1.49
CA PHE A 43 2.38 -1.14 -1.37
C PHE A 43 2.75 -0.75 0.06
N CYS A 44 3.74 -1.43 0.63
CA CYS A 44 4.15 -1.20 2.01
C CYS A 44 5.65 -1.40 2.13
N MET A 45 6.34 -0.37 2.61
CA MET A 45 7.74 -0.50 3.00
C MET A 45 7.80 -0.94 4.47
N GLU A 46 7.14 -0.21 5.36
CA GLU A 46 7.15 -0.43 6.81
C GLU A 46 5.80 -0.01 7.40
N ASN A 47 5.55 -0.48 8.62
CA ASN A 47 4.42 -0.07 9.43
C ASN A 47 4.90 0.22 10.84
N PHE A 48 4.18 1.08 11.55
CA PHE A 48 4.63 1.64 12.81
C PHE A 48 3.77 1.16 13.98
N ASP A 49 4.39 1.08 15.15
CA ASP A 49 3.68 1.03 16.41
C ASP A 49 2.92 2.35 16.63
N TYR A 50 1.66 2.26 17.08
CA TYR A 50 0.78 3.42 17.15
C TYR A 50 1.28 4.44 18.18
N GLU A 51 1.59 3.97 19.39
CA GLU A 51 1.97 4.85 20.50
C GLU A 51 3.31 5.51 20.22
N LYS A 52 4.31 4.72 19.81
CA LYS A 52 5.63 5.25 19.47
C LYS A 52 5.59 6.23 18.31
N LEU A 53 4.82 5.93 17.26
CA LEU A 53 4.67 6.83 16.11
C LEU A 53 4.17 8.19 16.58
N PHE A 54 3.08 8.22 17.32
CA PHE A 54 2.45 9.48 17.69
C PHE A 54 3.22 10.25 18.77
N GLN A 55 3.94 9.56 19.68
CA GLN A 55 4.92 10.20 20.56
C GLN A 55 6.03 10.92 19.77
N LEU A 56 6.57 10.27 18.73
CA LEU A 56 7.60 10.88 17.88
C LEU A 56 7.03 12.00 17.01
N VAL A 57 5.80 11.87 16.50
CA VAL A 57 5.13 12.96 15.77
C VAL A 57 4.99 14.19 16.66
N GLU A 58 4.46 14.03 17.87
CA GLU A 58 4.26 15.14 18.80
C GLU A 58 5.61 15.77 19.19
N LYS A 59 6.62 14.95 19.50
CA LYS A 59 7.99 15.42 19.78
C LYS A 59 8.60 16.25 18.65
N GLU A 60 8.42 15.83 17.40
CA GLU A 60 9.08 16.47 16.25
C GLU A 60 8.30 17.66 15.67
N THR A 61 7.00 17.78 15.96
CA THR A 61 6.12 18.79 15.35
C THR A 61 5.39 19.68 16.34
N ASN A 62 5.35 19.31 17.62
CA ASN A 62 4.46 19.85 18.65
C ASN A 62 2.96 19.75 18.30
N GLU A 63 2.59 18.89 17.36
CA GLU A 63 1.19 18.61 17.01
C GLU A 63 0.67 17.41 17.79
N VAL A 64 -0.44 17.60 18.48
CA VAL A 64 -1.18 16.48 19.09
C VAL A 64 -1.84 15.62 18.00
N PRO A 65 -1.93 14.28 18.16
CA PRO A 65 -2.45 13.39 17.12
C PRO A 65 -3.85 13.74 16.63
N THR A 66 -4.71 14.26 17.50
CA THR A 66 -6.08 14.69 17.17
C THR A 66 -6.14 15.87 16.20
N ASN A 67 -5.04 16.62 16.03
CA ASN A 67 -4.94 17.75 15.11
C ASN A 67 -4.38 17.37 13.75
N ILE A 68 -3.96 16.13 13.55
CA ILE A 68 -3.39 15.66 12.29
C ILE A 68 -4.53 15.35 11.30
N ALA A 69 -4.45 15.96 10.11
CA ALA A 69 -5.38 15.72 9.01
C ALA A 69 -4.84 14.70 8.00
N LYS A 70 -3.52 14.66 7.81
CA LYS A 70 -2.90 13.78 6.81
C LYS A 70 -1.46 13.45 7.19
N MET A 71 -1.06 12.21 6.93
CA MET A 71 0.32 11.76 7.01
C MET A 71 0.70 11.10 5.68
N ASN A 72 1.91 11.36 5.20
CA ASN A 72 2.37 10.81 3.92
C ASN A 72 3.88 10.60 3.93
N ILE A 73 4.32 9.41 3.51
CA ILE A 73 5.74 9.05 3.43
C ILE A 73 6.19 9.10 1.97
N LYS A 74 7.23 9.89 1.70
CA LYS A 74 7.96 9.87 0.42
C LYS A 74 9.43 9.58 0.71
N LYS A 75 10.31 10.58 0.56
CA LYS A 75 11.69 10.57 1.06
C LYS A 75 11.72 10.84 2.56
N ASN A 76 10.91 11.81 3.00
CA ASN A 76 10.69 12.21 4.38
C ASN A 76 9.24 11.91 4.80
N PHE A 77 8.96 12.08 6.09
CA PHE A 77 7.62 12.02 6.64
C PHE A 77 6.97 13.41 6.57
N PHE A 78 5.87 13.51 5.83
CA PHE A 78 5.07 14.73 5.73
C PHE A 78 3.83 14.59 6.61
N ILE A 79 3.68 15.48 7.58
CA ILE A 79 2.54 15.54 8.51
C ILE A 79 1.83 16.86 8.26
N THR A 80 0.53 16.80 7.97
CA THR A 80 -0.31 17.97 7.73
C THR A 80 -1.35 18.06 8.82
N ASN A 81 -1.39 19.18 9.52
CA ASN A 81 -2.41 19.44 10.55
C ASN A 81 -3.73 19.90 9.91
N LYS A 82 -4.79 20.03 10.72
CA LYS A 82 -6.12 20.47 10.29
C LYS A 82 -6.17 21.92 9.78
N GLU A 83 -5.17 22.73 10.11
CA GLU A 83 -5.00 24.10 9.62
C GLU A 83 -4.17 24.16 8.31
N ASN A 84 -3.87 23.00 7.71
CA ASN A 84 -3.05 22.84 6.50
C ASN A 84 -1.57 23.22 6.64
N LYS A 85 -1.06 23.39 7.86
CA LYS A 85 0.39 23.50 8.10
C LYS A 85 1.06 22.15 7.84
N VAL A 86 2.16 22.17 7.10
CA VAL A 86 2.92 20.97 6.71
C VAL A 86 4.26 20.93 7.44
N TYR A 87 4.50 19.83 8.13
CA TYR A 87 5.77 19.50 8.75
C TYR A 87 6.47 18.44 7.89
N GLU A 88 7.73 18.67 7.57
CA GLU A 88 8.60 17.70 6.91
C GLU A 88 9.66 17.24 7.91
N VAL A 89 9.60 15.96 8.27
CA VAL A 89 10.50 15.35 9.27
C VAL A 89 11.27 14.21 8.60
N GLU A 90 12.56 14.13 8.89
CA GLU A 90 13.40 13.04 8.38
C GLU A 90 12.84 11.68 8.79
N LEU A 91 12.69 10.76 7.81
CA LEU A 91 12.05 9.47 8.06
C LEU A 91 12.80 8.63 9.11
N LYS A 92 14.13 8.74 9.19
CA LYS A 92 14.97 8.01 10.15
C LYS A 92 14.62 8.28 11.61
N LYS A 93 14.05 9.45 11.91
CA LYS A 93 13.61 9.78 13.28
C LYS A 93 12.45 8.90 13.77
N PHE A 94 11.81 8.16 12.86
CA PHE A 94 10.72 7.24 13.15
C PHE A 94 11.13 5.77 13.12
N ASP A 95 12.42 5.46 12.95
CA ASP A 95 12.91 4.07 12.87
C ASP A 95 12.56 3.28 14.15
N ASP A 96 12.64 3.90 15.33
CA ASP A 96 12.29 3.27 16.62
C ASP A 96 10.80 2.92 16.78
N ALA A 97 9.94 3.55 15.96
CA ALA A 97 8.53 3.25 15.90
C ALA A 97 8.21 2.16 14.87
N VAL A 98 9.15 1.74 14.02
CA VAL A 98 8.91 0.64 13.07
C VAL A 98 8.66 -0.65 13.85
N ARG A 99 7.64 -1.40 13.44
CA ARG A 99 7.34 -2.70 14.07
C ARG A 99 8.44 -3.71 13.75
N ASN A 100 8.86 -4.49 14.76
CA ASN A 100 9.92 -5.48 14.60
C ASN A 100 9.71 -6.45 13.42
N HIS A 101 8.47 -6.94 13.23
CA HIS A 101 8.15 -7.85 12.13
C HIS A 101 8.32 -7.22 10.72
N CYS A 102 8.35 -5.89 10.61
CA CYS A 102 8.59 -5.22 9.34
C CYS A 102 10.05 -5.35 8.92
N HIS A 103 10.98 -5.53 9.86
CA HIS A 103 12.37 -5.81 9.55
C HIS A 103 12.49 -7.16 8.86
N GLU A 104 11.71 -8.19 9.19
CA GLU A 104 11.81 -9.50 8.53
C GLU A 104 10.98 -9.62 7.23
N CYS A 105 10.18 -8.60 6.91
CA CYS A 105 9.32 -8.62 5.73
C CYS A 105 10.12 -8.35 4.45
N ASP A 106 9.99 -9.24 3.47
CA ASP A 106 10.71 -9.23 2.19
C ASP A 106 9.88 -8.74 1.00
N GLU A 107 8.69 -8.19 1.24
CA GLU A 107 7.74 -7.82 0.17
C GLU A 107 7.31 -6.36 0.24
N PHE A 108 7.35 -5.70 -0.93
CA PHE A 108 6.94 -4.32 -1.10
C PHE A 108 5.59 -4.15 -1.82
N THR A 109 5.36 -4.91 -2.90
CA THR A 109 4.30 -4.62 -3.89
C THR A 109 3.04 -5.47 -3.71
N SER A 110 2.89 -6.20 -2.60
CA SER A 110 1.77 -7.12 -2.36
C SER A 110 1.60 -8.18 -3.46
N ARG A 111 2.66 -8.96 -3.75
CA ARG A 111 2.65 -9.99 -4.81
C ARG A 111 1.53 -11.05 -4.76
N PHE A 112 0.90 -11.24 -3.60
CA PHE A 112 -0.18 -12.20 -3.38
C PHE A 112 -1.60 -11.62 -3.58
N ALA A 113 -1.73 -10.35 -3.93
CA ALA A 113 -3.02 -9.72 -4.22
C ALA A 113 -3.51 -10.06 -5.65
N ASP A 114 -4.81 -9.84 -5.89
CA ASP A 114 -5.37 -9.82 -7.25
C ASP A 114 -4.97 -8.55 -8.00
N ILE A 115 -5.02 -7.42 -7.29
CA ILE A 115 -4.58 -6.10 -7.77
C ILE A 115 -3.81 -5.43 -6.63
N SER A 116 -2.68 -4.80 -6.95
CA SER A 116 -1.88 -4.05 -5.99
C SER A 116 -1.84 -2.56 -6.33
N PHE A 117 -1.84 -1.71 -5.32
CA PHE A 117 -1.94 -0.25 -5.45
C PHE A 117 -0.90 0.46 -4.58
N GLY A 118 -0.34 1.56 -5.07
CA GLY A 118 0.44 2.46 -4.21
C GLY A 118 0.93 3.73 -4.89
N GLY A 119 1.33 4.69 -4.07
CA GLY A 119 1.81 6.00 -4.54
C GLY A 119 3.25 6.01 -5.05
N SER A 120 4.10 5.06 -4.64
CA SER A 120 5.51 5.03 -5.06
C SER A 120 5.62 4.84 -6.57
N GLY A 121 6.28 5.80 -7.22
CA GLY A 121 6.43 5.81 -8.68
C GLY A 121 5.21 6.36 -9.44
N ALA A 122 4.09 6.63 -8.76
CA ALA A 122 2.93 7.22 -9.39
C ALA A 122 3.19 8.68 -9.78
N VAL A 123 2.48 9.14 -10.81
CA VAL A 123 2.38 10.58 -11.08
C VAL A 123 1.54 11.22 -9.98
N GLN A 124 1.73 12.51 -9.72
CA GLN A 124 0.96 13.24 -8.71
C GLN A 124 -0.56 13.01 -8.91
N GLN A 125 -1.27 12.84 -7.79
CA GLN A 125 -2.73 12.53 -7.76
C GLN A 125 -3.14 11.21 -8.44
N ASN A 126 -2.18 10.33 -8.78
CA ASN A 126 -2.46 9.01 -9.31
C ASN A 126 -1.92 7.93 -8.36
N SER A 127 -2.34 6.69 -8.58
CA SER A 127 -1.75 5.50 -7.97
C SER A 127 -1.16 4.61 -9.06
N MET A 128 -0.04 3.95 -8.74
CA MET A 128 0.44 2.82 -9.54
C MET A 128 -0.44 1.61 -9.25
N VAL A 129 -0.85 0.93 -10.32
CA VAL A 129 -1.69 -0.26 -10.25
C VAL A 129 -0.94 -1.43 -10.89
N VAL A 130 -0.83 -2.54 -10.17
CA VAL A 130 -0.22 -3.79 -10.65
C VAL A 130 -1.31 -4.86 -10.62
N ILE A 131 -1.73 -5.30 -11.80
CA ILE A 131 -2.75 -6.34 -11.98
C ILE A 131 -2.03 -7.70 -12.01
N ARG A 132 -2.54 -8.70 -11.28
CA ARG A 132 -1.83 -9.99 -11.09
C ARG A 132 -2.64 -11.20 -11.50
N THR A 133 -3.95 -11.20 -11.29
CA THR A 133 -4.83 -12.33 -11.60
C THR A 133 -5.83 -11.96 -12.69
N GLU A 134 -6.35 -12.97 -13.40
CA GLU A 134 -7.34 -12.80 -14.47
C GLU A 134 -8.59 -12.05 -13.97
N LYS A 135 -9.16 -12.47 -12.84
CA LYS A 135 -10.30 -11.77 -12.23
C LYS A 135 -9.98 -10.32 -11.83
N GLY A 136 -8.72 -10.02 -11.48
CA GLY A 136 -8.26 -8.65 -11.22
C GLY A 136 -8.20 -7.81 -12.50
N GLN A 137 -7.77 -8.43 -13.62
CA GLN A 137 -7.78 -7.81 -14.93
C GLN A 137 -9.20 -7.51 -15.42
N ASP A 138 -10.11 -8.48 -15.29
CA ASP A 138 -11.52 -8.29 -15.62
C ASP A 138 -12.13 -7.14 -14.82
N LEU A 139 -11.92 -7.13 -13.49
CA LEU A 139 -12.43 -6.06 -12.65
C LEU A 139 -11.90 -4.68 -13.07
N ILE A 140 -10.59 -4.53 -13.31
CA ILE A 140 -10.01 -3.24 -13.75
C ILE A 140 -10.58 -2.80 -15.09
N ARG A 141 -10.75 -3.72 -16.04
CA ARG A 141 -11.38 -3.42 -17.34
C ARG A 141 -12.79 -2.90 -17.13
N ASP A 142 -13.60 -3.58 -16.33
CA ASP A 142 -15.01 -3.26 -16.15
C ASP A 142 -15.19 -1.90 -15.46
N VAL A 143 -14.40 -1.62 -14.41
CA VAL A 143 -14.46 -0.30 -13.73
C VAL A 143 -13.90 0.84 -14.59
N PHE A 144 -12.98 0.55 -15.51
CA PHE A 144 -12.49 1.52 -16.49
C PHE A 144 -13.55 1.83 -17.55
N ILE A 145 -14.22 0.81 -18.10
CA ILE A 145 -15.33 0.97 -19.06
C ILE A 145 -16.49 1.73 -18.41
N ALA A 146 -16.81 1.44 -17.15
CA ALA A 146 -17.85 2.12 -16.39
C ALA A 146 -17.50 3.58 -16.02
N GLY A 147 -16.27 4.03 -16.27
CA GLY A 147 -15.83 5.40 -15.99
C GLY A 147 -15.52 5.70 -14.52
N TYR A 148 -15.40 4.70 -13.65
CA TYR A 148 -15.05 4.91 -12.24
C TYR A 148 -13.58 5.29 -12.03
N ILE A 149 -12.71 4.91 -12.96
CA ILE A 149 -11.28 5.22 -12.91
C ILE A 149 -10.78 5.75 -14.25
N ASN A 150 -9.76 6.60 -14.19
CA ASN A 150 -9.04 7.09 -15.35
C ASN A 150 -7.66 6.45 -15.44
N LYS A 151 -7.14 6.32 -16.67
CA LYS A 151 -5.81 5.81 -16.94
C LYS A 151 -4.88 6.93 -17.38
N PHE A 152 -3.86 7.20 -16.57
CA PHE A 152 -2.76 8.05 -17.00
C PHE A 152 -1.99 7.39 -18.15
N THR A 153 -1.84 8.10 -19.26
CA THR A 153 -1.07 7.64 -20.42
C THR A 153 0.07 8.64 -20.68
N PRO A 154 1.35 8.24 -20.56
CA PRO A 154 2.48 9.08 -20.93
C PRO A 154 2.45 9.48 -22.41
N LYS A 155 3.21 10.51 -22.79
CA LYS A 155 3.40 10.89 -24.20
C LYS A 155 3.94 9.69 -25.00
N LYS A 156 3.42 9.47 -26.22
CA LYS A 156 3.83 8.34 -27.07
C LYS A 156 5.35 8.28 -27.29
N SER A 157 6.00 9.42 -27.45
CA SER A 157 7.46 9.51 -27.66
C SER A 157 8.28 9.02 -26.47
N THR A 158 7.77 9.10 -25.24
CA THR A 158 8.52 8.77 -24.02
C THR A 158 7.99 7.53 -23.30
N ILE A 159 7.00 6.82 -23.87
CA ILE A 159 6.30 5.75 -23.17
C ILE A 159 7.23 4.57 -22.81
N ASN A 160 8.19 4.23 -23.69
CA ASN A 160 9.10 3.12 -23.45
C ASN A 160 10.09 3.44 -22.33
N GLU A 161 10.71 4.63 -22.38
CA GLU A 161 11.62 5.12 -21.34
C GLU A 161 10.89 5.29 -20.01
N TRP A 162 9.68 5.85 -20.03
CA TRP A 162 8.85 6.00 -18.84
C TRP A 162 8.55 4.64 -18.20
N LYS A 163 8.12 3.64 -19.00
CA LYS A 163 7.86 2.28 -18.51
C LYS A 163 9.12 1.65 -17.92
N ALA A 164 10.24 1.72 -18.63
CA ALA A 164 11.52 1.17 -18.16
C ALA A 164 11.93 1.81 -16.83
N GLY A 165 11.83 3.13 -16.71
CA GLY A 165 12.13 3.85 -15.46
C GLY A 165 11.22 3.48 -14.29
N LYS A 166 9.92 3.23 -14.54
CA LYS A 166 9.00 2.75 -13.48
C LYS A 166 9.32 1.33 -13.04
N ILE A 167 9.65 0.45 -13.99
CA ILE A 167 10.05 -0.93 -13.68
C ILE A 167 11.34 -0.95 -12.86
N ASP A 168 12.35 -0.17 -13.26
CA ASP A 168 13.61 -0.05 -12.53
C ASP A 168 13.39 0.46 -11.10
N LEU A 169 12.56 1.49 -10.94
CA LEU A 169 12.18 2.00 -9.62
C LEU A 169 11.57 0.88 -8.75
N PHE A 170 10.62 0.09 -9.28
CA PHE A 170 10.01 -0.99 -8.51
C PHE A 170 10.99 -2.09 -8.15
N ARG A 171 11.91 -2.45 -9.07
CA ARG A 171 12.98 -3.40 -8.78
C ARG A 171 13.86 -2.90 -7.65
N ARG A 172 14.29 -1.63 -7.70
CA ARG A 172 15.08 -1.00 -6.65
C ARG A 172 14.36 -0.97 -5.30
N MET A 173 13.09 -0.55 -5.28
CA MET A 173 12.30 -0.51 -4.03
C MET A 173 12.11 -1.90 -3.43
N THR A 174 11.83 -2.91 -4.27
CA THR A 174 11.69 -4.30 -3.82
C THR A 174 13.02 -4.85 -3.29
N ASN A 175 14.12 -4.59 -4.00
CA ASN A 175 15.45 -5.01 -3.55
C ASN A 175 15.87 -4.33 -2.25
N ASN A 176 15.56 -3.04 -2.07
CA ASN A 176 15.83 -2.34 -0.81
C ASN A 176 15.05 -2.96 0.35
N LYS A 177 13.78 -3.33 0.13
CA LYS A 177 12.96 -4.02 1.13
C LYS A 177 13.58 -5.37 1.54
N ILE A 178 13.96 -6.18 0.55
CA ILE A 178 14.60 -7.50 0.78
C ILE A 178 15.97 -7.36 1.47
N LYS A 179 16.77 -6.35 1.11
CA LYS A 179 18.09 -6.12 1.73
C LYS A 179 17.96 -5.62 3.16
N LYS A 180 16.97 -4.76 3.46
CA LYS A 180 16.69 -4.29 4.82
C LYS A 180 16.21 -5.42 5.73
N SER A 181 15.74 -6.53 5.15
CA SER A 181 15.26 -7.69 5.90
C SER A 181 16.25 -8.82 6.13
N LYS A 182 17.50 -8.64 5.69
CA LYS A 182 18.61 -9.53 5.97
C LYS A 182 19.51 -8.88 7.01
#